data_AF-A0A7W0FJL1-F1
#
_entry.id   AF-A0A7W0FJL1-F1
#
_cell.length_a   1.000
_cell.length_b   1.000
_cell.length_c   1.000
_cell.angle_alpha   90.00
_cell.angle_beta   90.00
_cell.angle_gamma   90.00
#
_symmetry.space_group_name_H-M   'P 1'
#
loop_
_entity.id
_entity.type
_entity.pdbx_description
1 polymer ?
#
loop_
_entity_poly.entity_id
_entity_poly.type
_entity_poly.pdbx_seq_one_letter_code
_entity_poly.pdbx_strand_id
1 'polypeptide(L)'
;MPLLVKLLVIFGSSVSIGFGVWHFFVPKAWKWTSYMDPTATELAVAIRAINVFFSLSLVLFGLMNILFIFGGRANRYAVIVLLVATCILWLTRLVFQIIYPQGSINPALQYGMLAAFAFVTLCYLIALGLVVFQKVTINS
;
A
#
# COMPACT_ATOMS: atom_id res chain seq x y z
N MET A 1 14.92 3.73 16.27
CA MET A 1 13.56 4.10 15.82
C MET A 1 12.59 3.99 16.99
N PRO A 2 11.73 4.98 17.23
CA PRO A 2 10.72 4.93 18.29
C PRO A 2 9.77 3.75 18.16
N LEU A 3 9.25 3.27 19.29
CA LEU A 3 8.25 2.19 19.32
C LEU A 3 7.03 2.52 18.46
N LEU A 4 6.52 3.76 18.53
CA LEU A 4 5.38 4.19 17.73
C LEU A 4 5.62 4.05 16.22
N VAL A 5 6.79 4.46 15.72
CA VAL A 5 7.15 4.29 14.30
C VAL A 5 7.13 2.82 13.91
N LYS A 6 7.70 1.95 14.76
CA LYS A 6 7.71 0.50 14.52
C LYS A 6 6.29 -0.07 14.41
N LEU A 7 5.40 0.31 15.33
CA LEU A 7 4.01 -0.16 15.34
C LEU A 7 3.23 0.32 14.10
N LEU A 8 3.33 1.61 13.77
CA LEU A 8 2.68 2.19 12.60
C LEU A 8 3.15 1.52 11.30
N VAL A 9 4.46 1.33 11.16
CA VAL A 9 5.03 0.70 9.96
C VAL A 9 4.66 -0.77 9.87
N ILE A 10 4.73 -1.56 10.96
CA ILE A 10 4.27 -2.96 10.93
C ILE A 10 2.81 -3.02 10.50
N PHE A 11 1.94 -2.24 11.16
CA PHE A 11 0.51 -2.31 10.88
C PHE A 11 0.23 -1.97 9.41
N GLY A 12 0.74 -0.83 8.95
CA GLY A 12 0.58 -0.42 7.55
C GLY A 12 1.16 -1.44 6.56
N SER A 13 2.29 -2.06 6.90
CA SER A 13 2.95 -3.08 6.06
C SER A 13 2.16 -4.37 6.01
N SER A 14 1.65 -4.86 7.13
CA SER A 14 0.80 -6.04 7.20
C SER A 14 -0.46 -5.87 6.36
N VAL A 15 -1.11 -4.70 6.46
CA VAL A 15 -2.27 -4.40 5.61
C VAL A 15 -1.87 -4.29 4.14
N SER A 16 -0.73 -3.68 3.83
CA SER A 16 -0.20 -3.61 2.45
C SER A 16 0.03 -4.98 1.84
N ILE A 17 0.68 -5.87 2.58
CA ILE A 17 0.90 -7.26 2.17
C ILE A 17 -0.45 -7.96 1.97
N GLY A 18 -1.39 -7.79 2.90
CA GLY A 18 -2.74 -8.35 2.81
C GLY A 18 -3.48 -7.91 1.54
N PHE A 19 -3.49 -6.61 1.23
CA PHE A 19 -4.07 -6.10 -0.01
C PHE A 19 -3.33 -6.62 -1.24
N GLY A 20 -2.00 -6.68 -1.21
CA GLY A 20 -1.20 -7.21 -2.31
C GLY A 20 -1.53 -8.67 -2.59
N VAL A 21 -1.60 -9.51 -1.55
CA VAL A 21 -2.01 -10.91 -1.66
C VAL A 21 -3.45 -11.02 -2.18
N TRP A 22 -4.37 -10.23 -1.64
CA TRP A 22 -5.77 -10.24 -2.06
C TRP A 22 -5.93 -9.89 -3.55
N HIS A 23 -5.24 -8.86 -4.05
CA HIS A 23 -5.36 -8.41 -5.44
C HIS A 23 -4.95 -9.47 -6.47
N PHE A 24 -4.09 -10.45 -6.13
CA PHE A 24 -3.83 -11.58 -7.03
C PHE A 24 -5.09 -12.40 -7.37
N PHE A 25 -6.09 -12.41 -6.48
CA PHE A 25 -7.29 -13.24 -6.62
C PHE A 25 -8.54 -12.43 -7.02
N VAL A 26 -8.56 -11.11 -6.76
CA VAL A 26 -9.70 -10.23 -7.05
C VAL A 26 -10.22 -10.35 -8.49
N PRO A 27 -9.39 -10.34 -9.55
CA PRO A 27 -9.90 -10.41 -10.92
C PRO A 27 -10.72 -11.67 -11.20
N LYS A 28 -10.33 -12.81 -10.63
CA LYS A 28 -11.04 -14.08 -10.78
C LYS A 28 -12.30 -14.12 -9.92
N ALA A 29 -12.20 -13.68 -8.65
CA ALA A 29 -13.32 -13.67 -7.72
C ALA A 29 -14.48 -12.80 -8.22
N TRP A 30 -14.16 -11.66 -8.84
CA TRP A 30 -15.14 -10.70 -9.35
C TRP A 30 -15.35 -10.75 -10.86
N LYS A 31 -14.83 -11.79 -11.54
CA LYS A 31 -15.01 -12.03 -12.98
C LYS A 31 -14.76 -10.79 -13.85
N TRP A 32 -13.68 -10.05 -13.61
CA TRP A 32 -13.44 -8.77 -14.30
C TRP A 32 -13.57 -8.85 -15.84
N THR A 33 -13.14 -9.96 -16.44
CA THR A 33 -13.22 -10.18 -17.89
C THR A 33 -14.64 -10.29 -18.42
N SER A 34 -15.66 -10.60 -17.60
CA SER A 34 -17.06 -10.61 -18.05
C SER A 34 -17.63 -9.21 -18.24
N TYR A 35 -16.93 -8.18 -17.76
CA TYR A 35 -17.28 -6.78 -17.96
C TYR A 35 -16.52 -6.13 -19.13
N MET A 36 -15.70 -6.90 -19.84
CA MET A 36 -14.90 -6.42 -20.98
C MET A 36 -15.47 -6.96 -22.28
N ASP A 37 -15.26 -6.25 -23.38
CA ASP A 37 -15.56 -6.76 -24.71
C ASP A 37 -14.77 -8.06 -24.96
N PRO A 38 -15.41 -9.18 -25.34
CA PRO A 38 -14.73 -10.45 -25.60
C PRO A 38 -13.65 -10.38 -26.68
N THR A 39 -13.75 -9.42 -27.60
CA THR A 39 -12.77 -9.20 -28.68
C THR A 39 -11.57 -8.37 -28.23
N ALA A 40 -11.66 -7.66 -27.10
CA ALA A 40 -10.59 -6.83 -26.54
C ALA A 40 -9.58 -7.63 -25.69
N THR A 41 -8.98 -8.66 -26.28
CA THR A 41 -8.07 -9.59 -25.57
C THR A 41 -6.84 -8.89 -24.97
N GLU A 42 -6.26 -7.92 -25.67
CA GLU A 42 -5.10 -7.15 -25.21
C GLU A 42 -5.40 -6.29 -23.98
N LEU A 43 -6.59 -5.72 -23.90
CA LEU A 43 -7.03 -4.98 -22.71
C LEU A 43 -7.09 -5.90 -21.49
N ALA A 44 -7.65 -7.10 -21.66
CA ALA A 44 -7.70 -8.09 -20.59
C ALA A 44 -6.30 -8.56 -20.15
N VAL A 45 -5.35 -8.71 -21.09
CA VAL A 45 -3.94 -9.00 -20.79
C VAL A 45 -3.31 -7.86 -19.99
N ALA A 46 -3.46 -6.62 -20.46
CA ALA A 46 -2.88 -5.44 -19.82
C ALA A 46 -3.39 -5.26 -18.38
N ILE A 47 -4.70 -5.40 -18.15
CA ILE A 47 -5.28 -5.28 -16.81
C ILE A 47 -4.76 -6.37 -15.87
N ARG A 48 -4.62 -7.62 -16.35
CA ARG A 48 -4.02 -8.69 -15.54
C ARG A 48 -2.57 -8.39 -15.18
N ALA A 49 -1.77 -7.93 -16.14
CA ALA A 49 -0.36 -7.61 -15.91
C ALA A 49 -0.21 -6.48 -14.89
N ILE A 50 -0.94 -5.37 -15.07
CA ILE A 50 -0.93 -4.24 -14.13
C ILE A 50 -1.35 -4.69 -12.75
N ASN A 51 -2.39 -5.52 -12.63
CA ASN A 51 -2.84 -6.03 -11.34
C ASN A 51 -1.75 -6.88 -10.65
N VAL A 52 -1.03 -7.74 -11.39
CA VAL A 52 0.07 -8.55 -10.87
C VAL A 52 1.23 -7.65 -10.39
N PHE A 53 1.67 -6.69 -11.19
CA PHE A 53 2.75 -5.77 -10.81
C PHE A 53 2.36 -4.91 -9.61
N PHE A 54 1.13 -4.43 -9.58
CA PHE A 54 0.60 -3.66 -8.46
C PHE A 54 0.54 -4.49 -7.17
N SER A 55 0.04 -5.73 -7.27
CA SER A 55 -0.01 -6.70 -6.16
C SER A 55 1.36 -7.01 -5.61
N LEU A 56 2.32 -7.30 -6.50
CA LEU A 56 3.70 -7.57 -6.13
C LEU A 56 4.35 -6.35 -5.46
N SER A 57 4.12 -5.15 -5.98
CA SER A 57 4.63 -3.91 -5.39
C SER A 57 4.14 -3.74 -3.96
N LEU A 58 2.84 -3.90 -3.71
CA LEU A 58 2.28 -3.81 -2.36
C LEU A 58 2.94 -4.78 -1.37
N VAL A 59 3.17 -6.02 -1.80
CA VAL A 59 3.85 -7.04 -0.97
C VAL A 59 5.30 -6.65 -0.73
N LEU A 60 6.06 -6.31 -1.78
CA LEU A 60 7.48 -6.00 -1.67
C LEU A 60 7.73 -4.75 -0.83
N PHE A 61 6.99 -3.66 -1.06
CA PHE A 61 7.12 -2.45 -0.25
C PHE A 61 6.76 -2.72 1.21
N GLY A 62 5.71 -3.51 1.50
CA GLY A 62 5.38 -3.91 2.87
C GLY A 62 6.50 -4.71 3.54
N LEU A 63 7.04 -5.73 2.84
CA LEU A 63 8.15 -6.54 3.36
C LEU A 63 9.41 -5.70 3.58
N MET A 64 9.77 -4.85 2.62
CA MET A 64 10.93 -3.96 2.74
C MET A 64 10.80 -3.01 3.93
N ASN A 65 9.61 -2.44 4.16
CA ASN A 65 9.36 -1.55 5.30
C ASN A 65 9.59 -2.28 6.64
N ILE A 66 9.07 -3.50 6.77
CA ILE A 66 9.30 -4.34 7.95
C ILE A 66 10.80 -4.63 8.10
N LEU A 67 11.46 -5.11 7.05
CA LEU A 67 12.88 -5.46 7.09
C LEU A 67 13.77 -4.26 7.41
N PHE A 68 13.48 -3.07 6.90
CA PHE A 68 14.31 -1.89 7.12
C PHE A 68 14.15 -1.33 8.55
N ILE A 69 12.93 -1.36 9.09
CA ILE A 69 12.66 -0.88 10.45
C ILE A 69 13.13 -1.87 11.52
N PHE A 70 13.08 -3.19 11.25
CA PHE A 70 13.43 -4.24 12.22
C PHE A 70 14.84 -4.80 12.06
N GLY A 71 15.37 -4.81 10.84
CA GLY A 71 16.70 -5.37 10.57
C GLY A 71 17.84 -4.57 11.18
N GLY A 72 17.61 -3.32 11.60
CA GLY A 72 18.62 -2.47 12.26
C GLY A 72 19.80 -2.06 11.39
N ARG A 73 19.84 -2.50 10.13
CA ARG A 73 20.93 -2.27 9.16
C ARG A 73 20.66 -1.12 8.20
N ALA A 74 19.41 -0.67 8.08
CA ALA A 74 19.05 0.42 7.17
C ALA A 74 19.40 1.77 7.80
N ASN A 75 20.11 2.61 7.05
CA ASN A 75 20.37 3.99 7.47
C ASN A 75 19.08 4.84 7.39
N ARG A 76 19.09 6.00 8.07
CA ARG A 76 17.93 6.89 8.14
C ARG A 76 17.44 7.34 6.76
N TYR A 77 18.36 7.65 5.84
CA TYR A 77 18.02 8.08 4.50
C TYR A 77 17.25 6.99 3.74
N ALA A 78 17.73 5.75 3.78
CA ALA A 78 17.08 4.60 3.13
C ALA A 78 15.66 4.37 3.69
N VAL A 79 15.47 4.51 5.00
CA VAL A 79 14.13 4.41 5.63
C VAL A 79 13.21 5.53 5.14
N ILE A 80 13.70 6.78 5.07
CA ILE A 80 12.91 7.92 4.59
C ILE A 80 12.50 7.71 3.13
N VAL A 81 13.45 7.34 2.25
CA VAL A 81 13.16 7.11 0.82
C VAL A 81 12.10 6.02 0.65
N LEU A 82 12.23 4.91 1.37
CA LEU A 82 11.26 3.81 1.31
C LEU A 82 9.87 4.24 1.82
N LEU A 83 9.81 4.95 2.94
CA LEU A 83 8.55 5.47 3.48
C LEU A 83 7.91 6.49 2.54
N VAL A 84 8.67 7.39 1.91
CA VAL A 84 8.17 8.34 0.91
C VAL A 84 7.55 7.61 -0.27
N ALA A 85 8.26 6.63 -0.85
CA ALA A 85 7.73 5.83 -1.96
C ALA A 85 6.42 5.10 -1.57
N THR A 86 6.39 4.55 -0.36
CA THR A 86 5.19 3.87 0.17
C THR A 86 4.03 4.84 0.41
N CYS A 87 4.31 6.03 0.94
CA CYS A 87 3.32 7.10 1.12
C CYS A 87 2.73 7.54 -0.22
N ILE A 88 3.55 7.75 -1.25
CA ILE A 88 3.07 8.11 -2.60
C ILE A 88 2.11 7.03 -3.11
N LEU A 89 2.51 5.76 -3.04
CA LEU A 89 1.67 4.65 -3.49
C LEU A 89 0.30 4.63 -2.80
N TRP A 90 0.27 4.77 -1.47
CA TRP A 90 -0.97 4.75 -0.71
C TRP A 90 -1.82 6.02 -0.86
N LEU A 91 -1.19 7.19 -0.95
CA LEU A 91 -1.88 8.44 -1.25
C LEU A 91 -2.53 8.40 -2.63
N THR A 92 -1.84 7.89 -3.65
CA THR A 92 -2.43 7.71 -4.98
C THR A 92 -3.66 6.81 -4.89
N ARG A 93 -3.61 5.70 -4.14
CA ARG A 93 -4.78 4.82 -3.95
C ARG A 93 -5.93 5.52 -3.23
N LEU A 94 -5.64 6.31 -2.19
CA LEU A 94 -6.66 7.06 -1.46
C LEU A 94 -7.34 8.09 -2.37
N VAL A 95 -6.56 8.87 -3.13
CA VAL A 95 -7.08 9.86 -4.08
C VAL A 95 -7.92 9.19 -5.15
N PHE A 96 -7.44 8.09 -5.75
CA PHE A 96 -8.22 7.35 -6.73
C PHE A 96 -9.51 6.77 -6.15
N GLN A 97 -9.52 6.31 -4.90
CA GLN A 97 -10.75 5.82 -4.25
C GLN A 97 -11.77 6.94 -3.98
N ILE A 98 -11.31 8.19 -3.80
CA ILE A 98 -12.18 9.37 -3.64
C ILE A 98 -12.79 9.79 -4.99
N ILE A 99 -11.96 9.86 -6.05
CA ILE A 99 -12.39 10.34 -7.38
C ILE A 99 -13.13 9.25 -8.16
N TYR A 100 -12.63 8.02 -8.11
CA TYR A 100 -13.11 6.85 -8.86
C TYR A 100 -13.32 5.67 -7.89
N PRO A 101 -14.39 5.70 -7.07
CA PRO A 101 -14.58 4.73 -6.00
C PRO A 101 -14.67 3.30 -6.53
N GLN A 102 -13.74 2.47 -6.07
CA GLN A 102 -13.77 1.03 -6.31
C GLN A 102 -14.84 0.38 -5.43
N GLY A 103 -15.40 -0.74 -5.89
CA GLY A 103 -16.37 -1.53 -5.12
C GLY A 103 -17.76 -0.88 -5.01
N SER A 104 -18.10 0.06 -5.88
CA SER A 104 -19.38 0.80 -5.87
C SER A 104 -20.64 -0.05 -5.98
N ILE A 105 -20.50 -1.31 -6.42
CA ILE A 105 -21.59 -2.30 -6.42
C ILE A 105 -22.03 -2.64 -4.98
N ASN A 106 -21.15 -2.51 -3.99
CA ASN A 106 -21.43 -2.78 -2.58
C ASN A 106 -20.95 -1.60 -1.71
N PRO A 107 -21.86 -0.80 -1.13
CA PRO A 107 -21.50 0.35 -0.30
C PRO A 107 -20.58 0.01 0.87
N ALA A 108 -20.79 -1.14 1.53
CA ALA A 108 -19.92 -1.57 2.63
C ALA A 108 -18.48 -1.84 2.15
N LEU A 109 -18.32 -2.40 0.95
CA LEU A 109 -17.01 -2.61 0.34
C LEU A 109 -16.37 -1.26 -0.06
N GLN A 110 -17.12 -0.37 -0.69
CA GLN A 110 -16.63 0.93 -1.12
C GLN A 110 -16.11 1.78 0.05
N TYR A 111 -16.92 1.95 1.10
CA TYR A 111 -16.56 2.73 2.28
C TYR A 111 -15.53 2.00 3.14
N GLY A 112 -15.58 0.67 3.21
CA GLY A 112 -14.56 -0.14 3.89
C GLY A 112 -13.18 0.03 3.25
N MET A 113 -13.10 0.02 1.91
CA MET A 113 -11.84 0.29 1.20
C MET A 113 -11.37 1.71 1.40
N LEU A 114 -12.26 2.72 1.32
CA LEU A 114 -11.90 4.11 1.57
C LEU A 114 -11.32 4.30 2.97
N ALA A 115 -11.98 3.76 3.99
CA ALA A 115 -11.51 3.82 5.38
C ALA A 115 -10.16 3.11 5.55
N ALA A 116 -10.00 1.92 4.96
CA ALA A 116 -8.74 1.18 5.00
C ALA A 116 -7.60 1.97 4.33
N PHE A 117 -7.85 2.57 3.16
CA PHE A 117 -6.83 3.32 2.43
C PHE A 117 -6.43 4.59 3.19
N ALA A 118 -7.41 5.30 3.76
CA ALA A 118 -7.15 6.47 4.60
C ALA A 118 -6.31 6.08 5.83
N PHE A 119 -6.69 5.01 6.52
CA PHE A 119 -6.00 4.56 7.73
C PHE A 119 -4.55 4.15 7.46
N VAL A 120 -4.31 3.33 6.43
CA VAL A 120 -2.95 2.91 6.08
C VAL A 120 -2.10 4.09 5.60
N THR A 121 -2.68 5.02 4.84
CA THR A 121 -2.01 6.26 4.43
C THR A 121 -1.56 7.06 5.65
N LEU A 122 -2.44 7.22 6.65
CA LEU A 122 -2.10 7.91 7.89
C LEU A 122 -1.00 7.19 8.67
N CYS A 123 -1.02 5.86 8.75
CA CYS A 123 0.05 5.10 9.39
C CYS A 123 1.43 5.43 8.80
N TYR A 124 1.55 5.42 7.47
CA TYR A 124 2.81 5.72 6.81
C TYR A 124 3.19 7.21 6.86
N LEU A 125 2.25 8.13 6.70
CA LEU A 125 2.53 9.57 6.78
C LEU A 125 2.98 10.00 8.17
N ILE A 126 2.33 9.49 9.22
CA ILE A 126 2.72 9.77 10.60
C ILE A 126 4.10 9.17 10.87
N ALA A 127 4.34 7.92 10.46
CA ALA A 127 5.66 7.28 10.60
C ALA A 127 6.75 8.07 9.87
N LEU A 128 6.51 8.52 8.64
CA LEU A 128 7.42 9.34 7.86
C LEU A 128 7.71 10.68 8.57
N GLY A 129 6.67 11.39 9.02
CA GLY A 129 6.80 12.63 9.76
C GLY A 129 7.67 12.45 11.02
N LEU A 130 7.42 11.40 11.80
CA LEU A 130 8.23 11.10 12.98
C LEU A 130 9.71 10.84 12.62
N VAL A 131 9.98 10.07 11.56
CA VAL A 131 11.36 9.77 11.13
C VAL A 131 12.08 10.99 10.56
N VAL A 132 11.37 11.89 9.87
CA VAL A 132 11.93 13.12 9.29
C VAL A 132 12.17 14.18 10.36
N PHE A 133 11.23 14.39 11.29
CA PHE A 133 11.30 15.49 12.25
C PHE A 133 11.97 15.12 13.57
N GLN A 134 12.15 13.84 13.91
CA GLN A 134 12.99 13.48 15.05
C GLN A 134 14.45 13.86 14.77
N LYS A 135 14.96 14.84 15.53
CA LYS A 135 16.40 14.95 15.76
C LYS A 135 16.86 13.59 16.30
N VAL A 136 17.91 13.05 15.69
CA VAL A 136 18.64 11.93 16.25
C VAL A 136 19.13 12.41 17.62
N THR A 137 18.46 12.00 18.70
CA THR A 137 19.09 12.04 20.03
C THR A 137 20.18 10.98 19.96
N ILE A 138 21.36 11.41 19.51
CA ILE A 138 22.60 10.67 19.73
C ILE A 138 22.77 10.74 21.23
N ASN A 139 22.31 9.70 21.94
CA ASN A 139 22.90 9.42 23.23
C ASN A 139 24.33 9.02 22.89
N SER A 140 25.23 9.95 23.19
CA SER A 140 26.69 9.86 23.17
C SER A 140 27.19 8.55 23.75
#